data_AF-A0A6A4W5V1-F1
#
_entry.id   AF-A0A6A4W5V1-F1
#
_cell.length_a   1.000
_cell.length_b   1.000
_cell.length_c   1.000
_cell.angle_alpha   90.00
_cell.angle_beta   90.00
_cell.angle_gamma   90.00
#
_symmetry.space_group_name_H-M   'P 1'
#
loop_
_entity.id
_entity.type
_entity.pdbx_description
1 polymer ?
#
loop_
_entity_poly.entity_id
_entity_poly.type
_entity_poly.pdbx_seq_one_letter_code
_entity_poly.pdbx_strand_id
1 'polypeptide(L)'
;MMLLPCIRVGVKITGRSDYRPARCSSTARCWRKLDVAEAGRLLQCVDWSPVFESTAPEAQWDYFVKAALPIIDNLAPAKRFKARNPTAPPVTEATKELMARRRAALRSGDRPLYKELNRRVRAAIRRDTSEEIHRRILASGRSSMWRTIRPVISAKQPTRPAPGADADTMNRYFASVGTVTARQVDTSGPELPVRLARVSTGRFVVRTVTPESLVATVAQMNAGGGPGASEQSSPTEPAPAPGVEAPPSPGALLGLGEAGILYAASSALFLSLCSVLVKLLDRFEPAELAAFRFVGILVPSLVSALSSRHHLFPSGRRWLLLLRSLLGATSLVCKFYALRNMSLADASVILLSVPVFVGVFARVFLREPCGWLQAATVTVTLAGMLLITRPSAVFGSAGADAGGAHLLGSALAFTSTLAGANVYVTMRLLKGVPATVIMTVFASVAAPLSLFVCLAVGDVHVPRSLEECGLLVALGVCSFLGQLCLTRACHAEQASLVAVVRTVTEVMFAVAWQFILFDEVPTMLTGAGMVLIIVSVILVGLNKWLASLPDDPDKRPGICRFG
;
A
#
# COMPACT_ATOMS: atom_id res chain seq x y z
N MET A 1 -2.34 -27.42 18.15
CA MET A 1 -1.70 -26.53 19.15
C MET A 1 -1.66 -25.11 18.58
N MET A 2 -2.78 -24.38 18.67
CA MET A 2 -2.95 -23.05 18.06
C MET A 2 -2.50 -21.94 19.02
N LEU A 3 -1.56 -21.11 18.59
CA LEU A 3 -1.07 -19.94 19.33
C LEU A 3 -2.07 -18.78 19.22
N LEU A 4 -2.86 -18.54 20.27
CA LEU A 4 -3.69 -17.35 20.39
C LEU A 4 -2.85 -16.08 20.71
N PRO A 5 -3.08 -14.95 20.02
CA PRO A 5 -2.43 -13.67 20.35
C PRO A 5 -2.97 -13.09 21.67
N CYS A 6 -2.12 -12.34 22.39
CA CYS A 6 -2.45 -11.75 23.70
C CYS A 6 -3.63 -10.77 23.63
N ILE A 7 -4.78 -11.15 24.20
CA ILE A 7 -5.92 -10.23 24.42
C ILE A 7 -5.67 -9.44 25.71
N ARG A 8 -5.62 -8.11 25.62
CA ARG A 8 -5.62 -7.18 26.77
C ARG A 8 -7.04 -6.67 26.99
N VAL A 9 -7.77 -7.24 27.93
CA VAL A 9 -9.04 -6.67 28.41
C VAL A 9 -8.71 -5.71 29.55
N GLY A 10 -8.89 -4.41 29.35
CA GLY A 10 -8.74 -3.39 30.37
C GLY A 10 -10.12 -2.96 30.88
N VAL A 11 -10.51 -3.38 32.08
CA VAL A 11 -11.72 -2.87 32.75
C VAL A 11 -11.39 -1.49 33.32
N LYS A 12 -12.05 -0.45 32.82
CA LYS A 12 -11.90 0.93 33.29
C LYS A 12 -13.05 1.24 34.24
N ILE A 13 -12.82 1.09 35.54
CA ILE A 13 -13.76 1.56 36.58
C ILE A 13 -13.60 3.08 36.66
N THR A 14 -14.62 3.82 36.25
CA THR A 14 -14.67 5.28 36.35
C THR A 14 -15.29 5.71 37.67
N GLY A 15 -14.44 6.05 38.64
CA GLY A 15 -14.80 6.88 39.79
C GLY A 15 -14.23 8.29 39.62
N ARG A 16 -15.05 9.30 39.92
CA ARG A 16 -14.76 10.74 39.81
C ARG A 16 -13.69 11.24 40.79
N SER A 17 -13.13 12.40 40.42
CA SER A 17 -12.39 13.40 41.20
C SER A 17 -10.87 13.26 41.32
N ASP A 18 -10.23 14.41 41.11
CA ASP A 18 -8.84 14.79 41.38
C ASP A 18 -7.77 14.31 40.39
N TYR A 19 -7.45 15.21 39.45
CA TYR A 19 -6.41 15.05 38.45
C TYR A 19 -5.01 15.07 39.09
N ARG A 20 -4.64 13.96 39.71
CA ARG A 20 -3.28 13.41 39.63
C ARG A 20 -3.40 12.19 38.72
N PRO A 21 -2.54 11.99 37.71
CA PRO A 21 -2.42 10.65 37.15
C PRO A 21 -1.90 9.76 38.30
N ALA A 22 -2.83 9.08 38.99
CA ALA A 22 -2.52 8.03 39.92
C ALA A 22 -1.51 7.13 39.22
N ARG A 23 -0.40 6.79 39.89
CA ARG A 23 0.65 5.90 39.38
C ARG A 23 -0.06 4.76 38.66
N CYS A 24 0.01 4.74 37.32
CA CYS A 24 -0.88 3.92 36.51
C CYS A 24 -0.45 2.46 36.65
N SER A 25 -0.89 1.84 37.74
CA SER A 25 -0.82 0.40 37.96
C SER A 25 -1.99 -0.19 37.22
N SER A 26 -1.71 -0.84 36.09
CA SER A 26 -2.73 -1.57 35.35
C SER A 26 -2.70 -3.03 35.81
N THR A 27 -3.87 -3.59 36.07
CA THR A 27 -4.06 -5.02 36.35
C THR A 27 -4.30 -5.73 35.04
N ALA A 28 -3.56 -6.81 34.78
CA ALA A 28 -3.73 -7.62 33.58
C ALA A 28 -3.65 -9.11 33.91
N ARG A 29 -4.46 -9.91 33.23
CA ARG A 29 -4.43 -11.39 33.28
C ARG A 29 -3.65 -11.92 32.07
N CYS A 30 -2.97 -13.04 32.25
CA CYS A 30 -2.24 -13.71 31.17
C CYS A 30 -3.04 -14.92 30.66
N TRP A 31 -3.76 -14.76 29.56
CA TRP A 31 -4.57 -15.82 28.95
C TRP A 31 -3.75 -16.86 28.17
N ARG A 32 -2.47 -16.57 27.89
CA ARG A 32 -1.60 -17.45 27.08
C ARG A 32 -1.24 -18.77 27.75
N LYS A 33 -1.26 -18.80 29.08
CA LYS A 33 -0.95 -19.98 29.90
C LYS A 33 -2.20 -20.60 30.51
N LEU A 34 -3.38 -20.20 30.04
CA LEU A 34 -4.63 -20.80 30.51
C LEU A 34 -4.70 -22.23 29.97
N ASP A 35 -4.73 -23.20 30.88
CA ASP A 35 -5.01 -24.59 30.52
C ASP A 35 -6.51 -24.71 30.21
N VAL A 36 -6.83 -24.78 28.92
CA VAL A 36 -8.21 -24.79 28.42
C VAL A 36 -8.91 -26.10 28.80
N ALA A 37 -8.18 -27.21 28.87
CA ALA A 37 -8.75 -28.50 29.23
C ALA A 37 -9.17 -28.50 30.71
N GLU A 38 -8.30 -27.98 31.58
CA GLU A 38 -8.58 -27.87 33.02
C GLU A 38 -9.68 -26.83 33.30
N ALA A 39 -9.70 -25.71 32.57
CA ALA A 39 -10.79 -24.74 32.65
C ALA A 39 -12.14 -25.36 32.27
N GLY A 40 -12.17 -26.15 31.19
CA GLY A 40 -13.37 -26.87 30.76
C GLY A 40 -13.85 -27.87 31.80
N ARG A 41 -12.94 -28.65 32.40
CA ARG A 41 -13.24 -29.61 33.46
C ARG A 41 -13.84 -28.93 34.69
N LEU A 42 -13.23 -27.84 35.16
CA LEU A 42 -13.70 -27.11 36.34
C LEU A 42 -15.06 -26.44 36.10
N LEU A 43 -15.29 -25.88 34.90
CA LEU A 43 -16.58 -25.28 34.54
C LEU A 43 -17.69 -26.32 34.38
N GLN A 44 -17.38 -27.55 33.99
CA GLN A 44 -18.34 -28.66 33.94
C GLN A 44 -18.76 -29.15 35.32
N CYS A 45 -17.93 -28.96 36.36
CA CYS A 45 -18.24 -29.32 37.74
C CYS A 45 -19.07 -28.25 38.48
N VAL A 46 -19.35 -27.10 37.86
CA VAL A 46 -20.16 -26.04 38.46
C VAL A 46 -21.64 -26.35 38.26
N ASP A 47 -22.43 -26.19 39.33
CA ASP A 47 -23.88 -26.20 39.23
C ASP A 47 -24.38 -24.88 38.61
N TRP A 48 -24.85 -24.97 37.37
CA TRP A 48 -25.35 -23.83 36.61
C TRP A 48 -26.87 -23.65 36.73
N SER A 49 -27.58 -24.53 37.45
CA SER A 49 -29.04 -24.48 37.61
C SER A 49 -29.56 -23.10 38.04
N PRO A 50 -28.91 -22.37 38.98
CA PRO A 50 -29.32 -21.02 39.36
C PRO A 50 -29.27 -19.97 38.23
N VAL A 51 -28.37 -20.15 37.26
CA VAL A 51 -28.28 -19.27 36.08
C VAL A 51 -29.41 -19.58 35.10
N PHE A 52 -29.80 -20.84 34.96
CA PHE A 52 -30.85 -21.27 34.02
C PHE A 52 -32.27 -21.09 34.56
N GLU A 53 -32.45 -21.18 35.88
CA GLU A 53 -33.76 -21.05 36.55
C GLU A 53 -34.15 -19.58 36.80
N SER A 54 -33.18 -18.68 36.86
CA SER A 54 -33.46 -17.25 37.07
C SER A 54 -34.06 -16.60 35.82
N THR A 55 -35.12 -15.81 36.01
CA THR A 55 -35.78 -15.05 34.93
C THR A 55 -35.22 -13.64 34.74
N ALA A 56 -34.42 -13.14 35.71
CA ALA A 56 -33.86 -11.80 35.71
C ALA A 56 -32.41 -11.79 35.15
N PRO A 57 -32.12 -11.05 34.06
CA PRO A 57 -30.80 -11.06 33.42
C PRO A 57 -29.64 -10.62 34.32
N GLU A 58 -29.91 -9.68 35.23
CA GLU A 58 -28.93 -9.17 36.19
C GLU A 58 -28.53 -10.27 37.20
N ALA A 59 -29.52 -11.02 37.70
CA ALA A 59 -29.29 -12.14 38.59
C ALA A 59 -28.54 -13.28 37.89
N GLN A 60 -28.89 -13.60 36.63
CA GLN A 60 -28.16 -14.58 35.82
C GLN A 60 -26.68 -14.20 35.68
N TRP A 61 -26.40 -12.93 35.39
CA TRP A 61 -25.03 -12.42 35.27
C TRP A 61 -24.27 -12.49 36.59
N ASP A 62 -24.89 -12.10 37.70
CA ASP A 62 -24.26 -12.14 39.02
C ASP A 62 -23.92 -13.57 39.44
N TYR A 63 -24.82 -14.53 39.22
CA TYR A 63 -24.56 -15.94 39.49
C TYR A 63 -23.44 -16.48 38.60
N PHE A 64 -23.47 -16.18 37.30
CA PHE A 64 -22.43 -16.57 36.36
C PHE A 64 -21.05 -16.04 36.78
N VAL A 65 -20.97 -14.76 37.12
CA VAL A 65 -19.73 -14.10 37.54
C VAL A 65 -19.23 -14.69 38.87
N LYS A 66 -20.13 -14.93 39.83
CA LYS A 66 -19.79 -15.50 41.14
C LYS A 66 -19.25 -16.93 41.02
N ALA A 67 -19.75 -17.73 40.08
CA ALA A 67 -19.27 -19.09 39.83
C ALA A 67 -18.00 -19.15 38.97
N ALA A 68 -17.90 -18.31 37.93
CA ALA A 68 -16.81 -18.36 36.96
C ALA A 68 -15.54 -17.62 37.42
N LEU A 69 -15.66 -16.49 38.13
CA LEU A 69 -14.49 -15.69 38.53
C LEU A 69 -13.49 -16.45 39.41
N PRO A 70 -13.89 -17.23 40.44
CA PRO A 70 -12.94 -17.98 41.27
C PRO A 70 -12.11 -18.98 40.46
N ILE A 71 -12.72 -19.65 39.48
CA ILE A 71 -12.05 -20.60 38.57
C ILE A 71 -11.04 -19.86 37.70
N ILE A 72 -11.45 -18.72 37.12
CA ILE A 72 -10.59 -17.87 36.28
C ILE A 72 -9.45 -17.24 37.10
N ASP A 73 -9.69 -16.87 38.35
CA ASP A 73 -8.68 -16.31 39.27
C ASP A 73 -7.61 -17.34 39.63
N ASN A 74 -8.01 -18.60 39.84
CA ASN A 74 -7.09 -19.70 40.09
C ASN A 74 -6.23 -20.05 38.87
N LEU A 75 -6.83 -20.11 37.68
CA LEU A 75 -6.13 -20.50 36.45
C LEU A 75 -5.34 -19.35 35.80
N ALA A 76 -5.79 -18.11 35.95
CA ALA A 76 -5.19 -16.92 35.35
C ALA A 76 -5.20 -15.71 36.30
N PRO A 77 -4.34 -15.70 37.34
CA PRO A 77 -4.34 -14.67 38.37
C PRO A 77 -4.03 -13.28 37.80
N ALA A 78 -4.76 -12.27 38.29
CA ALA A 78 -4.54 -10.88 37.91
C ALA A 78 -3.23 -10.34 38.49
N LYS A 79 -2.30 -9.95 37.63
CA LYS A 79 -1.02 -9.36 38.05
C LYS A 79 -1.05 -7.85 37.87
N ARG A 80 -0.59 -7.12 38.89
CA ARG A 80 -0.51 -5.66 38.89
C ARG A 80 0.84 -5.25 38.31
N PHE A 81 0.84 -4.48 37.23
CA PHE A 81 2.08 -3.97 36.61
C PHE A 81 2.11 -2.45 36.60
N LYS A 82 3.29 -1.91 36.90
CA LYS A 82 3.53 -0.47 36.85
C LYS A 82 3.79 -0.08 35.40
N ALA A 83 2.89 0.69 34.80
CA ALA A 83 3.06 1.17 33.43
C ALA A 83 4.28 2.10 33.35
N ARG A 84 5.36 1.65 32.72
CA ARG A 84 6.52 2.49 32.42
C ARG A 84 6.28 3.14 31.06
N ASN A 85 6.38 4.48 30.98
CA ASN A 85 6.31 5.17 29.70
C ASN A 85 7.61 4.90 28.91
N PRO A 86 7.59 4.09 27.83
CA PRO A 86 8.80 3.76 27.08
C PRO A 86 9.35 4.96 26.29
N THR A 87 8.56 6.05 26.18
CA THR A 87 8.93 7.27 25.44
C THR A 87 9.45 8.39 26.34
N ALA A 88 9.52 8.18 27.65
CA ALA A 88 10.06 9.17 28.57
C ALA A 88 11.59 9.26 28.38
N PRO A 89 12.15 10.48 28.22
CA PRO A 89 13.60 10.63 28.13
C PRO A 89 14.26 10.15 29.43
N PRO A 90 15.49 9.60 29.37
CA PRO A 90 16.28 9.33 30.56
C PRO A 90 16.56 10.67 31.25
N VAL A 91 16.26 10.76 32.54
CA VAL A 91 16.53 11.95 33.35
C VAL A 91 17.17 11.55 34.66
N THR A 92 18.29 12.18 34.97
CA THR A 92 19.02 12.04 36.25
C THR A 92 18.24 12.69 37.40
N GLU A 93 18.56 12.34 38.64
CA GLU A 93 17.94 12.97 39.82
C GLU A 93 18.19 14.49 39.86
N ALA A 94 19.38 14.94 39.44
CA ALA A 94 19.69 16.36 39.31
C ALA A 94 18.76 17.08 38.29
N THR A 95 18.47 16.45 37.15
CA THR A 95 17.54 17.01 36.16
C THR A 95 16.10 17.03 36.69
N LYS A 96 15.70 16.03 37.47
CA LYS A 96 14.37 16.00 38.12
C LYS A 96 14.20 17.13 39.12
N GLU A 97 15.24 17.45 39.88
CA GLU A 97 15.27 18.58 40.81
C GLU A 97 15.14 19.92 40.06
N LEU A 98 15.88 20.10 38.95
CA LEU A 98 15.73 21.26 38.07
C LEU A 98 14.30 21.37 37.49
N MET A 99 13.69 20.25 37.10
CA MET A 99 12.29 20.21 36.65
C MET A 99 11.30 20.56 37.77
N ALA A 100 11.61 20.23 39.02
CA ALA A 100 10.79 20.58 40.18
C ALA A 100 10.87 22.08 40.46
N ARG A 101 12.08 22.67 40.46
CA ARG A 101 12.30 24.12 40.59
C ARG A 101 11.61 24.92 39.49
N ARG A 102 11.72 24.47 38.23
CA ARG A 102 10.99 25.10 37.10
C ARG A 102 9.48 25.08 37.33
N ARG A 103 8.93 23.99 37.85
CA ARG A 103 7.50 23.88 38.19
C ARG A 103 7.11 24.80 39.35
N ALA A 104 7.98 24.98 40.34
CA ALA A 104 7.78 25.93 41.42
C ALA A 104 7.74 27.37 40.90
N ALA A 105 8.69 27.77 40.05
CA ALA A 105 8.73 29.10 39.43
C ALA A 105 7.51 29.40 38.54
N LEU A 106 6.97 28.39 37.85
CA LEU A 106 5.73 28.54 37.09
C LEU A 106 4.52 28.77 38.01
N ARG A 107 4.48 28.11 39.17
CA ARG A 107 3.39 28.28 40.16
C ARG A 107 3.46 29.63 40.87
N SER A 108 4.66 30.15 41.12
CA SER A 108 4.85 31.46 41.75
C SER A 108 4.64 32.63 40.78
N GLY A 109 4.42 32.38 39.48
CA GLY A 109 4.24 33.43 38.47
C GLY A 109 5.53 34.17 38.08
N ASP A 110 6.69 33.74 38.56
CA ASP A 110 7.98 34.37 38.28
C ASP A 110 8.46 34.03 36.86
N ARG A 111 8.08 34.90 35.90
CA ARG A 111 8.35 34.75 34.48
C ARG A 111 9.85 34.72 34.12
N PRO A 112 10.73 35.61 34.64
CA PRO A 112 12.16 35.55 34.32
C PRO A 112 12.82 34.30 34.90
N LEU A 113 12.55 33.93 36.15
CA LEU A 113 13.10 32.71 36.76
C LEU A 113 12.64 31.46 36.02
N TYR A 114 11.37 31.39 35.62
CA TYR A 114 10.84 30.29 34.82
C TYR A 114 11.57 30.16 33.47
N LYS A 115 11.80 31.27 32.75
CA LYS A 115 12.50 31.24 31.45
C LYS A 115 13.91 30.67 31.60
N GLU A 116 14.65 31.13 32.61
CA GLU A 116 16.01 30.65 32.88
C GLU A 116 16.03 29.17 33.28
N LEU A 117 15.18 28.77 34.22
CA LEU A 117 15.06 27.36 34.63
C LEU A 117 14.58 26.46 33.47
N ASN A 118 13.72 26.95 32.58
CA ASN A 118 13.28 26.20 31.41
C ASN A 118 14.42 26.00 30.40
N ARG A 119 15.30 27.00 30.20
CA ARG A 119 16.50 26.86 29.38
C ARG A 119 17.45 25.81 29.98
N ARG A 120 17.68 25.86 31.29
CA ARG A 120 18.52 24.88 32.02
C ARG A 120 17.96 23.47 31.96
N VAL A 121 16.66 23.29 32.17
CA VAL A 121 15.99 21.98 32.08
C VAL A 121 16.12 21.40 30.68
N ARG A 122 15.90 22.19 29.62
CA ARG A 122 16.06 21.72 28.23
C ARG A 122 17.51 21.31 27.93
N ALA A 123 18.48 22.06 28.43
CA ALA A 123 19.89 21.72 28.29
C ALA A 123 20.24 20.41 29.04
N ALA A 124 19.76 20.26 30.27
CA ALA A 124 19.99 19.06 31.09
C ALA A 124 19.37 17.79 30.47
N ILE A 125 18.14 17.86 29.95
CA ILE A 125 17.51 16.73 29.25
C ILE A 125 18.32 16.30 28.02
N ARG A 126 18.83 17.26 27.24
CA ARG A 126 19.67 16.96 26.07
C ARG A 126 20.97 16.27 26.47
N ARG A 127 21.60 16.73 27.56
CA ARG A 127 22.81 16.10 28.12
C ARG A 127 22.54 14.67 28.56
N ASP A 128 21.52 14.45 29.41
CA ASP A 128 21.16 13.12 29.92
C ASP A 128 20.81 12.15 28.78
N THR A 129 20.11 12.64 27.74
CA THR A 129 19.76 11.84 26.56
C THR A 129 21.00 11.47 25.75
N SER A 130 21.94 12.40 25.55
CA SER A 130 23.19 12.17 24.84
C SER A 130 24.07 11.14 25.54
N GLU A 131 24.21 11.24 26.87
CA GLU A 131 25.00 10.30 27.68
C GLU A 131 24.42 8.89 27.66
N GLU A 132 23.10 8.74 27.72
CA GLU A 132 22.43 7.44 27.63
C GLU A 132 22.62 6.80 26.25
N ILE A 133 22.51 7.57 25.17
CA ILE A 133 22.77 7.08 23.80
C ILE A 133 24.23 6.62 23.69
N HIS A 134 25.17 7.40 24.22
CA HIS A 134 26.59 7.06 24.21
C HIS A 134 26.86 5.76 24.97
N ARG A 135 26.30 5.62 26.18
CA ARG A 135 26.39 4.37 26.96
C ARG A 135 25.82 3.16 26.21
N ARG A 136 24.67 3.32 25.53
CA ARG A 136 24.08 2.24 24.73
C ARG A 136 24.92 1.84 23.54
N ILE A 137 25.55 2.80 22.87
CA ILE A 137 26.45 2.54 21.73
C ILE A 137 27.68 1.77 22.22
N LEU A 138 28.26 2.16 23.37
CA LEU A 138 29.39 1.44 23.98
C LEU A 138 29.01 0.01 24.37
N ALA A 139 27.83 -0.19 24.98
CA ALA A 139 27.37 -1.50 25.43
C ALA A 139 26.95 -2.45 24.29
N SER A 140 26.42 -1.93 23.17
CA SER A 140 25.85 -2.74 22.08
C SER A 140 26.80 -2.95 20.89
N GLY A 141 27.96 -2.29 20.90
CA GLY A 141 28.93 -2.31 19.79
C GLY A 141 28.58 -1.38 18.63
N ARG A 142 29.60 -1.03 17.82
CA ARG A 142 29.51 -0.06 16.71
C ARG A 142 28.45 -0.43 15.65
N SER A 143 28.18 -1.71 15.45
CA SER A 143 27.19 -2.22 14.49
C SER A 143 25.73 -1.88 14.84
N SER A 144 25.43 -1.57 16.10
CA SER A 144 24.07 -1.21 16.55
C SER A 144 23.84 0.30 16.66
N MET A 145 24.81 1.14 16.27
CA MET A 145 24.75 2.60 16.40
C MET A 145 23.50 3.20 15.74
N TRP A 146 23.21 2.79 14.51
CA TRP A 146 22.04 3.28 13.77
C TRP A 146 20.71 2.89 14.44
N ARG A 147 20.62 1.69 15.00
CA ARG A 147 19.43 1.20 15.71
C ARG A 147 19.14 2.00 16.97
N THR A 148 20.19 2.45 17.66
CA THR A 148 20.12 3.25 18.89
C THR A 148 19.76 4.72 18.61
N ILE A 149 20.24 5.28 17.51
CA ILE A 149 20.05 6.70 17.15
C ILE A 149 18.72 6.95 16.40
N ARG A 150 18.26 5.98 15.61
CA ARG A 150 17.03 6.08 14.79
C ARG A 150 15.79 6.61 15.53
N PRO A 151 15.48 6.23 16.78
CA PRO A 151 14.32 6.74 17.51
C PRO A 151 14.39 8.23 17.89
N VAL A 152 15.61 8.81 17.89
CA VAL A 152 15.86 10.21 18.27
C VAL A 152 15.80 11.11 17.04
N ILE A 153 16.29 10.63 15.89
CA ILE A 153 16.32 11.38 14.61
C ILE A 153 15.00 11.25 13.85
N SER A 154 14.37 10.08 13.87
CA SER A 154 13.11 9.88 13.16
C SER A 154 12.03 10.67 13.87
N ALA A 155 11.51 11.72 13.22
CA ALA A 155 10.26 12.35 13.61
C ALA A 155 9.23 11.25 13.84
N LYS A 156 8.63 11.27 15.04
CA LYS A 156 7.68 10.27 15.50
C LYS A 156 6.57 10.10 14.46
N GLN A 157 6.57 9.00 13.71
CA GLN A 157 5.30 8.45 13.28
C GLN A 157 4.52 8.16 14.57
N PRO A 158 3.26 8.58 14.69
CA PRO A 158 2.41 8.12 15.79
C PRO A 158 2.23 6.61 15.61
N THR A 159 3.07 5.82 16.26
CA THR A 159 2.98 4.35 16.31
C THR A 159 1.85 3.88 17.22
N ARG A 160 0.90 4.77 17.55
CA ARG A 160 -0.31 4.44 18.28
C ARG A 160 -1.50 4.83 17.42
N PRO A 161 -2.45 3.91 17.15
CA PRO A 161 -3.80 4.37 16.85
C PRO A 161 -4.22 5.31 17.98
N ALA A 162 -4.81 6.44 17.62
CA ALA A 162 -5.37 7.34 18.62
C ALA A 162 -6.29 6.50 19.54
N PRO A 163 -6.19 6.64 20.88
CA PRO A 163 -7.15 5.98 21.74
C PRO A 163 -8.55 6.41 21.26
N GLY A 164 -9.47 5.46 21.13
CA GLY A 164 -10.86 5.72 20.77
C GLY A 164 -11.53 6.52 21.88
N ALA A 165 -11.21 7.80 21.94
CA ALA A 165 -12.01 8.80 22.63
C ALA A 165 -13.06 9.24 21.61
N ASP A 166 -14.32 9.25 22.03
CA ASP A 166 -15.38 9.80 21.21
C ASP A 166 -15.07 11.29 20.91
N ALA A 167 -15.58 11.79 19.78
CA ALA A 167 -15.35 13.16 19.33
C ALA A 167 -15.66 14.20 20.41
N ASP A 168 -16.69 13.99 21.23
CA ASP A 168 -17.07 14.87 22.34
C ASP A 168 -16.09 14.81 23.52
N THR A 169 -15.52 13.63 23.77
CA THR A 169 -14.45 13.46 24.76
C THR A 169 -13.17 14.17 24.31
N MET A 170 -12.85 14.11 23.01
CA MET A 170 -11.72 14.87 22.44
C MET A 170 -11.99 16.37 22.44
N ASN A 171 -13.18 16.81 22.04
CA ASN A 171 -13.57 18.22 22.01
C ASN A 171 -13.53 18.84 23.41
N ARG A 172 -14.08 18.17 24.43
CA ARG A 172 -13.98 18.64 25.83
C ARG A 172 -12.54 18.71 26.32
N TYR A 173 -11.71 17.73 25.95
CA TYR A 173 -10.29 17.76 26.29
C TYR A 173 -9.58 18.96 25.65
N PHE A 174 -9.73 19.16 24.33
CA PHE A 174 -9.06 20.26 23.63
C PHE A 174 -9.63 21.64 24.01
N ALA A 175 -10.93 21.74 24.29
CA ALA A 175 -11.54 22.94 24.85
C ALA A 175 -10.96 23.27 26.23
N SER A 176 -10.73 22.27 27.09
CA SER A 176 -10.16 22.47 28.43
C SER A 176 -8.68 22.87 28.46
N VAL A 177 -7.94 22.62 27.38
CA VAL A 177 -6.48 22.86 27.31
C VAL A 177 -6.16 24.32 26.93
N GLY A 178 -7.08 25.05 26.30
CA GLY A 178 -6.89 26.45 25.88
C GLY A 178 -7.92 27.38 26.50
N THR A 179 -7.48 28.39 27.27
CA THR A 179 -8.36 29.37 27.93
C THR A 179 -9.22 30.18 26.95
N VAL A 180 -8.74 30.39 25.71
CA VAL A 180 -9.46 31.08 24.63
C VAL A 180 -10.48 30.16 23.97
N THR A 181 -10.10 28.89 23.74
CA THR A 181 -10.97 27.87 23.12
C THR A 181 -12.12 27.48 24.05
N ALA A 182 -11.85 27.34 25.35
CA ALA A 182 -12.88 27.11 26.37
C ALA A 182 -13.99 28.18 26.34
N ARG A 183 -13.60 29.46 26.19
CA ARG A 183 -14.54 30.59 26.12
C ARG A 183 -15.39 30.62 24.84
N GLN A 184 -14.91 30.05 23.74
CA GLN A 184 -15.64 30.00 22.47
C GLN A 184 -16.60 28.80 22.39
N VAL A 185 -16.40 27.78 23.22
CA VAL A 185 -17.24 26.57 23.23
C VAL A 185 -18.49 26.74 24.11
N ASP A 186 -18.44 27.60 25.14
CA ASP A 186 -19.61 27.96 25.98
C ASP A 186 -20.79 28.58 25.19
N THR A 187 -20.58 28.99 23.93
CA THR A 187 -21.61 29.57 23.05
C THR A 187 -22.30 28.58 22.11
N SER A 188 -22.12 27.26 22.30
CA SER A 188 -22.48 26.24 21.28
C SER A 188 -23.80 25.49 21.56
N GLY A 189 -24.95 26.14 21.32
CA GLY A 189 -26.24 25.50 20.99
C GLY A 189 -26.89 24.54 22.01
N PRO A 190 -28.16 24.14 21.79
CA PRO A 190 -28.84 23.18 22.66
C PRO A 190 -28.24 21.78 22.53
N GLU A 191 -28.11 21.07 23.65
CA GLU A 191 -27.74 19.65 23.67
C GLU A 191 -28.72 18.84 22.80
N LEU A 192 -28.21 18.26 21.72
CA LEU A 192 -29.01 17.36 20.90
C LEU A 192 -29.18 16.03 21.66
N PRO A 193 -30.41 15.50 21.80
CA PRO A 193 -30.63 14.25 22.51
C PRO A 193 -29.91 13.12 21.77
N VAL A 194 -29.00 12.45 22.49
CA VAL A 194 -28.32 11.25 22.00
C VAL A 194 -29.38 10.19 21.71
N ARG A 195 -29.65 9.93 20.43
CA ARG A 195 -30.42 8.75 20.03
C ARG A 195 -29.52 7.53 20.23
N LEU A 196 -29.67 6.89 21.39
CA LEU A 196 -29.17 5.53 21.58
C LEU A 196 -29.77 4.64 20.47
N ALA A 197 -28.98 3.74 19.91
CA ALA A 197 -29.52 2.68 19.05
C ALA A 197 -30.61 1.96 19.84
N ARG A 198 -31.77 1.68 19.21
CA ARG A 198 -32.86 0.91 19.84
C ARG A 198 -32.25 -0.38 20.40
N VAL A 199 -32.15 -0.47 21.71
CA VAL A 199 -31.89 -1.73 22.39
C VAL A 199 -33.18 -2.53 22.25
N SER A 200 -33.21 -3.50 21.35
CA SER A 200 -34.28 -4.47 21.35
C SER A 200 -34.20 -5.24 22.68
N THR A 201 -35.33 -5.38 23.36
CA THR A 201 -35.48 -6.25 24.53
C THR A 201 -35.41 -7.72 24.07
N GLY A 202 -34.21 -8.15 23.67
CA GLY A 202 -33.94 -9.55 23.34
C GLY A 202 -33.79 -10.37 24.61
N ARG A 203 -34.52 -11.48 24.69
CA ARG A 203 -34.37 -12.48 25.75
C ARG A 203 -32.96 -13.09 25.68
N PHE A 204 -32.23 -13.13 26.79
CA PHE A 204 -30.93 -13.78 26.87
C PHE A 204 -31.14 -15.29 26.72
N VAL A 205 -30.72 -15.87 25.58
CA VAL A 205 -30.82 -17.32 25.34
C VAL A 205 -29.40 -17.87 25.37
N VAL A 206 -29.07 -18.54 26.47
CA VAL A 206 -27.81 -19.28 26.60
C VAL A 206 -27.89 -20.51 25.71
N ARG A 207 -26.99 -20.62 24.73
CA ARG A 207 -26.82 -21.80 23.89
C ARG A 207 -25.47 -22.45 24.18
N THR A 208 -25.42 -23.78 24.12
CA THR A 208 -24.16 -24.52 24.14
C THR A 208 -23.39 -24.20 22.88
N VAL A 209 -22.22 -23.57 23.03
CA VAL A 209 -21.35 -23.16 21.92
C VAL A 209 -20.19 -24.15 21.84
N THR A 210 -19.93 -24.71 20.65
CA THR A 210 -18.72 -25.50 20.42
C THR A 210 -17.49 -24.60 20.42
N PRO A 211 -16.31 -25.08 20.84
CA PRO A 211 -15.08 -24.27 20.87
C PRO A 211 -14.76 -23.58 19.53
N GLU A 212 -15.09 -24.23 18.41
CA GLU A 212 -14.91 -23.71 17.05
C GLU A 212 -15.85 -22.54 16.74
N SER A 213 -17.12 -22.65 17.15
CA SER A 213 -18.10 -21.58 17.03
C SER A 213 -17.69 -20.36 17.86
N LEU A 214 -17.16 -20.56 19.07
CA LEU A 214 -16.66 -19.48 19.90
C LEU A 214 -15.50 -18.74 19.21
N VAL A 215 -14.56 -19.48 18.63
CA VAL A 215 -13.41 -18.92 17.91
C VAL A 215 -13.87 -18.14 16.67
N ALA A 216 -14.84 -18.67 15.91
CA ALA A 216 -15.40 -17.99 14.74
C ALA A 216 -16.14 -16.69 15.13
N THR A 217 -16.95 -16.70 16.18
CA THR A 217 -17.66 -15.51 16.67
C THR A 217 -16.69 -14.45 17.21
N VAL A 218 -15.66 -14.86 17.96
CA VAL A 218 -14.61 -13.94 18.43
C VAL A 218 -13.78 -13.38 17.27
N ALA A 219 -13.54 -14.18 16.22
CA ALA A 219 -12.88 -13.71 15.01
C ALA A 219 -13.72 -12.69 14.23
N GLN A 220 -15.05 -12.89 14.16
CA GLN A 220 -15.98 -11.92 13.56
C GLN A 220 -16.09 -10.62 14.38
N MET A 221 -16.06 -10.71 15.72
CA MET A 221 -16.01 -9.52 16.58
C MET A 221 -14.75 -8.67 16.37
N ASN A 222 -13.65 -9.27 15.90
CA ASN A 222 -12.42 -8.55 15.54
C ASN A 222 -12.51 -7.83 14.17
N ALA A 223 -13.47 -8.16 13.32
CA ALA A 223 -13.68 -7.50 12.02
C ALA A 223 -14.58 -6.24 12.12
N GLY A 224 -15.24 -6.01 13.26
CA GLY A 224 -16.09 -4.85 13.52
C GLY A 224 -15.30 -3.63 13.98
N GLY A 225 -14.74 -2.88 13.04
CA GLY A 225 -14.24 -1.53 13.31
C GLY A 225 -15.39 -0.53 13.47
N GLY A 226 -15.79 -0.24 14.71
CA GLY A 226 -16.55 0.97 15.10
C GLY A 226 -18.01 1.08 14.60
N PRO A 227 -18.90 1.76 15.36
CA PRO A 227 -20.30 1.93 14.98
C PRO A 227 -20.41 3.09 13.97
N GLY A 228 -20.82 2.80 12.75
CA GLY A 228 -21.08 3.85 11.76
C GLY A 228 -21.13 3.36 10.33
N ALA A 229 -22.17 2.60 9.97
CA ALA A 229 -22.64 2.48 8.59
C ALA A 229 -24.08 1.96 8.55
N SER A 230 -25.02 2.90 8.52
CA SER A 230 -26.33 2.85 7.85
C SER A 230 -26.97 1.49 7.54
N GLU A 231 -27.96 1.09 8.32
CA GLU A 231 -29.08 0.25 7.86
C GLU A 231 -30.24 1.18 7.47
N GLN A 232 -30.43 1.38 6.17
CA GLN A 232 -31.71 1.78 5.61
C GLN A 232 -32.55 0.51 5.45
N SER A 233 -33.68 0.51 6.17
CA SER A 233 -34.72 -0.50 6.13
C SER A 233 -35.53 -0.45 4.83
N SER A 234 -35.70 -1.60 4.18
CA SER A 234 -36.88 -1.93 3.36
C SER A 234 -37.35 -3.36 3.70
N PRO A 235 -38.65 -3.66 3.59
CA PRO A 235 -39.32 -4.69 4.39
C PRO A 235 -39.09 -6.11 3.87
N THR A 236 -38.96 -7.03 4.83
CA THR A 236 -38.77 -8.47 4.71
C THR A 236 -39.98 -9.17 4.07
N GLU A 237 -39.77 -9.80 2.93
CA GLU A 237 -40.56 -10.95 2.45
C GLU A 237 -39.99 -12.23 3.11
N PRO A 238 -40.80 -13.21 3.56
CA PRO A 238 -40.29 -14.37 4.29
C PRO A 238 -39.51 -15.33 3.38
N ALA A 239 -38.27 -15.66 3.77
CA ALA A 239 -37.44 -16.61 3.06
C ALA A 239 -37.98 -18.06 3.18
N PRO A 240 -37.89 -18.87 2.10
CA PRO A 240 -38.28 -20.28 2.12
C PRO A 240 -37.21 -21.18 2.78
N ALA A 241 -37.63 -22.40 3.11
CA ALA A 241 -36.91 -23.45 3.85
C ALA A 241 -35.56 -23.88 3.22
N PRO A 242 -34.63 -24.45 4.03
CA PRO A 242 -33.27 -24.74 3.59
C PRO A 242 -33.21 -26.03 2.77
N GLY A 243 -32.60 -25.96 1.58
CA GLY A 243 -32.23 -27.17 0.85
C GLY A 243 -32.12 -27.03 -0.67
N VAL A 244 -31.30 -26.11 -1.19
CA VAL A 244 -30.65 -26.23 -2.50
C VAL A 244 -29.35 -25.42 -2.44
N GLU A 245 -28.19 -26.09 -2.33
CA GLU A 245 -26.90 -25.46 -2.59
C GLU A 245 -26.81 -25.12 -4.08
N ALA A 246 -26.75 -23.83 -4.41
CA ALA A 246 -26.34 -23.39 -5.73
C ALA A 246 -24.80 -23.55 -5.86
N PRO A 247 -24.28 -24.00 -7.02
CA PRO A 247 -22.85 -24.22 -7.18
C PRO A 247 -22.09 -22.89 -7.07
N PRO A 248 -20.87 -22.89 -6.49
CA PRO A 248 -20.07 -21.67 -6.35
C PRO A 248 -19.72 -21.12 -7.73
N SER A 249 -19.85 -19.80 -7.88
CA SER A 249 -19.45 -19.10 -9.09
C SER A 249 -17.95 -19.28 -9.36
N PRO A 250 -17.52 -19.46 -10.62
CA PRO A 250 -16.14 -19.82 -10.97
C PRO A 250 -15.09 -18.73 -10.71
N GLY A 251 -15.45 -17.61 -10.06
CA GLY A 251 -14.56 -16.48 -9.76
C GLY A 251 -13.88 -16.51 -8.40
N ALA A 252 -14.22 -17.45 -7.51
CA ALA A 252 -13.71 -17.45 -6.13
C ALA A 252 -12.39 -18.22 -5.92
N LEU A 253 -11.86 -18.89 -6.96
CA LEU A 253 -10.66 -19.74 -6.88
C LEU A 253 -9.34 -19.06 -7.26
N LEU A 254 -9.35 -17.81 -7.75
CA LEU A 254 -8.15 -17.09 -8.16
C LEU A 254 -7.91 -15.89 -7.25
N GLY A 255 -6.97 -16.03 -6.32
CA GLY A 255 -6.64 -15.03 -5.29
C GLY A 255 -6.31 -13.65 -5.88
N LEU A 256 -6.74 -12.60 -5.18
CA LEU A 256 -6.59 -11.18 -5.57
C LEU A 256 -5.17 -10.74 -5.97
N GLY A 257 -4.12 -11.47 -5.58
CA GLY A 257 -2.74 -11.24 -6.03
C GLY A 257 -2.46 -11.73 -7.46
N GLU A 258 -3.13 -12.77 -7.94
CA GLU A 258 -2.91 -13.30 -9.29
C GLU A 258 -3.50 -12.38 -10.37
N ALA A 259 -4.59 -11.68 -10.03
CA ALA A 259 -5.22 -10.70 -10.91
C ALA A 259 -4.24 -9.60 -11.37
N GLY A 260 -3.32 -9.15 -10.51
CA GLY A 260 -2.37 -8.10 -10.87
C GLY A 260 -1.34 -8.52 -11.92
N ILE A 261 -0.87 -9.77 -11.87
CA ILE A 261 0.04 -10.33 -12.89
C ILE A 261 -0.69 -10.55 -14.20
N LEU A 262 -1.92 -11.07 -14.13
CA LEU A 262 -2.75 -11.25 -15.32
C LEU A 262 -2.99 -9.90 -16.01
N TYR A 263 -3.34 -8.85 -15.27
CA TYR A 263 -3.47 -7.50 -15.83
C TYR A 263 -2.16 -6.97 -16.42
N ALA A 264 -1.00 -7.26 -15.82
CA ALA A 264 0.29 -6.87 -16.38
C ALA A 264 0.59 -7.59 -17.71
N ALA A 265 0.31 -8.90 -17.80
CA ALA A 265 0.46 -9.69 -19.01
C ALA A 265 -0.53 -9.25 -20.11
N SER A 266 -1.80 -9.02 -19.77
CA SER A 266 -2.79 -8.47 -20.72
C SER A 266 -2.41 -7.09 -21.21
N SER A 267 -1.85 -6.23 -20.34
CA SER A 267 -1.31 -4.93 -20.76
C SER A 267 -0.19 -5.08 -21.78
N ALA A 268 0.73 -6.01 -21.54
CA ALA A 268 1.83 -6.30 -22.46
C ALA A 268 1.33 -6.79 -23.83
N LEU A 269 0.30 -7.64 -23.87
CA LEU A 269 -0.33 -8.07 -25.12
C LEU A 269 -0.84 -6.87 -25.94
N PHE A 270 -1.72 -6.03 -25.35
CA PHE A 270 -2.29 -4.89 -26.08
C PHE A 270 -1.25 -3.85 -26.48
N LEU A 271 -0.24 -3.60 -25.63
CA LEU A 271 0.84 -2.68 -25.96
C LEU A 271 1.82 -3.25 -27.00
N SER A 272 2.03 -4.56 -27.05
CA SER A 272 2.79 -5.19 -28.13
C SER A 272 2.05 -5.09 -29.47
N LEU A 273 0.72 -5.29 -29.47
CA LEU A 273 -0.11 -5.12 -30.66
C LEU A 273 -0.10 -3.67 -31.14
N CYS A 274 -0.05 -2.71 -30.22
CA CYS A 274 0.17 -1.31 -30.58
C CYS A 274 1.48 -1.09 -31.35
N SER A 275 2.57 -1.75 -30.95
CA SER A 275 3.85 -1.63 -31.67
C SER A 275 3.77 -2.21 -33.08
N VAL A 276 3.03 -3.31 -33.27
CA VAL A 276 2.73 -3.87 -34.60
C VAL A 276 1.92 -2.88 -35.43
N LEU A 277 0.83 -2.33 -34.88
CA LEU A 277 -0.02 -1.35 -35.57
C LEU A 277 0.75 -0.09 -35.96
N VAL A 278 1.65 0.40 -35.10
CA VAL A 278 2.56 1.51 -35.43
C VAL A 278 3.48 1.16 -36.60
N LYS A 279 3.97 -0.09 -36.68
CA LYS A 279 4.82 -0.55 -37.78
C LYS A 279 4.04 -0.70 -39.10
N LEU A 280 2.75 -1.01 -39.03
CA LEU A 280 1.85 -1.05 -40.20
C LEU A 280 1.41 0.34 -40.68
N LEU A 281 1.53 1.35 -39.83
CA LEU A 281 1.20 2.75 -40.11
C LEU A 281 2.48 3.56 -40.42
N ASP A 282 3.31 3.03 -41.31
CA ASP A 282 4.63 3.57 -41.67
C ASP A 282 4.60 4.97 -42.31
N ARG A 283 3.48 5.33 -42.95
CA ARG A 283 3.26 6.66 -43.54
C ARG A 283 3.14 7.81 -42.53
N PHE A 284 2.77 7.51 -41.29
CA PHE A 284 2.52 8.54 -40.26
C PHE A 284 3.76 8.80 -39.44
N GLU A 285 3.97 10.07 -39.07
CA GLU A 285 5.05 10.38 -38.15
C GLU A 285 4.75 9.81 -36.75
N PRO A 286 5.77 9.39 -35.98
CA PRO A 286 5.56 8.83 -34.65
C PRO A 286 4.84 9.78 -33.67
N ALA A 287 5.02 11.09 -33.83
CA ALA A 287 4.33 12.11 -33.02
C ALA A 287 2.82 12.18 -33.32
N GLU A 288 2.40 11.91 -34.56
CA GLU A 288 1.00 11.82 -34.95
C GLU A 288 0.35 10.59 -34.36
N LEU A 289 1.00 9.44 -34.50
CA LEU A 289 0.55 8.18 -33.90
C LEU A 289 0.43 8.32 -32.38
N ALA A 290 1.34 9.05 -31.73
CA ALA A 290 1.22 9.41 -30.32
C ALA A 290 -0.06 10.19 -30.00
N ALA A 291 -0.38 11.20 -30.80
CA ALA A 291 -1.59 12.00 -30.64
C ALA A 291 -2.85 11.13 -30.82
N PHE A 292 -2.90 10.29 -31.85
CA PHE A 292 -4.00 9.34 -32.06
C PHE A 292 -4.15 8.36 -30.89
N ARG A 293 -3.05 7.86 -30.32
CA ARG A 293 -3.09 7.02 -29.10
C ARG A 293 -3.71 7.76 -27.92
N PHE A 294 -3.33 9.02 -27.69
CA PHE A 294 -3.87 9.79 -26.57
C PHE A 294 -5.34 10.14 -26.77
N VAL A 295 -5.76 10.49 -27.97
CA VAL A 295 -7.18 10.69 -28.31
C VAL A 295 -7.97 9.38 -28.11
N GLY A 296 -7.42 8.25 -28.58
CA GLY A 296 -8.00 6.92 -28.40
C GLY A 296 -8.10 6.47 -26.94
N ILE A 297 -7.23 6.97 -26.06
CA ILE A 297 -7.34 6.78 -24.60
C ILE A 297 -8.40 7.73 -24.02
N LEU A 298 -8.41 8.99 -24.44
CA LEU A 298 -9.25 10.06 -23.90
C LEU A 298 -10.74 9.79 -24.09
N VAL A 299 -11.16 9.41 -25.31
CA VAL A 299 -12.59 9.27 -25.63
C VAL A 299 -13.25 8.20 -24.76
N PRO A 300 -12.77 6.94 -24.69
CA PRO A 300 -13.38 5.92 -23.85
C PRO A 300 -13.21 6.20 -22.36
N SER A 301 -12.07 6.78 -21.93
CA SER A 301 -11.85 7.09 -20.52
C SER A 301 -12.74 8.21 -20.02
N LEU A 302 -13.01 9.22 -20.86
CA LEU A 302 -13.91 10.32 -20.55
C LEU A 302 -15.36 9.85 -20.49
N VAL A 303 -15.82 9.07 -21.47
CA VAL A 303 -17.16 8.46 -21.44
C VAL A 303 -17.36 7.63 -20.17
N SER A 304 -16.39 6.78 -19.83
CA SER A 304 -16.44 5.96 -18.62
C SER A 304 -16.37 6.79 -17.32
N ALA A 305 -15.60 7.89 -17.30
CA ALA A 305 -15.52 8.77 -16.14
C ALA A 305 -16.83 9.54 -15.91
N LEU A 306 -17.46 10.02 -17.00
CA LEU A 306 -18.74 10.74 -16.96
C LEU A 306 -19.89 9.81 -16.56
N SER A 307 -19.95 8.59 -17.12
CA SER A 307 -21.00 7.61 -16.81
C SER A 307 -21.03 7.21 -15.34
N SER A 308 -19.86 7.10 -14.71
CA SER A 308 -19.74 6.71 -13.31
C SER A 308 -19.74 7.88 -12.32
N ARG A 309 -19.98 9.12 -12.79
CA ARG A 309 -20.00 10.37 -12.00
C ARG A 309 -18.81 10.54 -11.02
N HIS A 310 -17.63 10.06 -11.40
CA HIS A 310 -16.44 10.25 -10.56
C HIS A 310 -15.96 11.69 -10.63
N HIS A 311 -15.58 12.27 -9.49
CA HIS A 311 -14.90 13.56 -9.47
C HIS A 311 -13.54 13.43 -10.18
N LEU A 312 -13.41 14.08 -11.34
CA LEU A 312 -12.21 14.07 -12.19
C LEU A 312 -10.97 14.63 -11.45
N PHE A 313 -11.17 15.45 -10.42
CA PHE A 313 -10.09 16.09 -9.65
C PHE A 313 -10.30 15.95 -8.13
N PRO A 314 -10.01 14.76 -7.55
CA PRO A 314 -10.05 14.56 -6.10
C PRO A 314 -9.13 15.56 -5.38
N SER A 315 -9.63 16.20 -4.32
CA SER A 315 -8.83 17.11 -3.50
C SER A 315 -7.63 16.38 -2.89
N GLY A 316 -6.45 16.99 -2.94
CA GLY A 316 -5.21 16.44 -2.36
C GLY A 316 -4.36 15.53 -3.27
N ARG A 317 -4.87 15.04 -4.42
CA ARG A 317 -4.09 14.18 -5.35
C ARG A 317 -3.83 14.80 -6.73
N ARG A 318 -4.30 16.03 -6.96
CA ARG A 318 -4.22 16.74 -8.25
C ARG A 318 -2.79 16.90 -8.76
N TRP A 319 -1.86 17.28 -7.89
CA TRP A 319 -0.45 17.43 -8.27
C TRP A 319 0.16 16.10 -8.74
N LEU A 320 -0.17 15.00 -8.08
CA LEU A 320 0.34 13.68 -8.44
C LEU A 320 -0.25 13.17 -9.77
N LEU A 321 -1.53 13.48 -10.05
CA LEU A 321 -2.15 13.21 -11.34
C LEU A 321 -1.48 14.00 -12.46
N LEU A 322 -1.26 15.31 -12.27
CA LEU A 322 -0.56 16.14 -13.26
C LEU A 322 0.88 15.67 -13.49
N LEU A 323 1.61 15.37 -12.42
CA LEU A 323 2.97 14.84 -12.49
C LEU A 323 3.01 13.52 -13.26
N ARG A 324 2.09 12.59 -12.96
CA ARG A 324 1.93 11.34 -13.72
C ARG A 324 1.68 11.61 -15.21
N SER A 325 0.85 12.60 -15.53
CA SER A 325 0.53 12.93 -16.92
C SER A 325 1.74 13.49 -17.67
N LEU A 326 2.42 14.45 -17.07
CA LEU A 326 3.65 15.07 -17.59
C LEU A 326 4.74 14.03 -17.82
N LEU A 327 5.04 13.21 -16.81
CA LEU A 327 6.05 12.15 -16.92
C LEU A 327 5.72 11.14 -18.03
N GLY A 328 4.44 10.77 -18.16
CA GLY A 328 4.01 9.86 -19.22
C GLY A 328 4.13 10.47 -20.62
N ALA A 329 3.76 11.74 -20.77
CA ALA A 329 3.87 12.43 -22.05
C ALA A 329 5.33 12.68 -22.43
N THR A 330 6.15 13.17 -21.50
CA THR A 330 7.60 13.34 -21.68
C THR A 330 8.27 12.01 -22.03
N SER A 331 7.93 10.92 -21.33
CA SER A 331 8.48 9.59 -21.64
C SER A 331 8.20 9.19 -23.09
N LEU A 332 6.96 9.38 -23.56
CA LEU A 332 6.59 8.99 -24.92
C LEU A 332 7.24 9.89 -25.99
N VAL A 333 7.25 11.20 -25.79
CA VAL A 333 7.89 12.15 -26.72
C VAL A 333 9.40 11.88 -26.82
N CYS A 334 10.09 11.77 -25.68
CA CYS A 334 11.52 11.44 -25.65
C CYS A 334 11.81 10.07 -26.29
N LYS A 335 10.91 9.08 -26.13
CA LYS A 335 11.05 7.78 -26.80
C LYS A 335 11.05 7.92 -28.31
N PHE A 336 10.14 8.70 -28.89
CA PHE A 336 10.08 8.89 -30.34
C PHE A 336 11.28 9.64 -30.89
N TYR A 337 11.69 10.74 -30.24
CA TYR A 337 12.89 11.45 -30.68
C TYR A 337 14.17 10.63 -30.47
N ALA A 338 14.23 9.75 -29.48
CA ALA A 338 15.34 8.82 -29.33
C ALA A 338 15.41 7.87 -30.54
N LEU A 339 14.27 7.28 -30.93
CA LEU A 339 14.18 6.38 -32.10
C LEU A 339 14.49 7.07 -33.43
N ARG A 340 14.32 8.39 -33.52
CA ARG A 340 14.68 9.18 -34.71
C ARG A 340 16.18 9.47 -34.80
N ASN A 341 16.86 9.63 -33.66
CA ASN A 341 18.27 10.06 -33.59
C ASN A 341 19.25 8.91 -33.30
N MET A 342 18.75 7.70 -33.11
CA MET A 342 19.52 6.51 -32.72
C MET A 342 18.93 5.28 -33.40
N SER A 343 19.74 4.23 -33.59
CA SER A 343 19.24 2.96 -34.13
C SER A 343 18.12 2.38 -33.25
N LEU A 344 17.12 1.77 -33.87
CA LEU A 344 16.01 1.10 -33.16
C LEU A 344 16.52 0.07 -32.15
N ALA A 345 17.57 -0.66 -32.50
CA ALA A 345 18.21 -1.66 -31.66
C ALA A 345 18.81 -1.03 -30.38
N ASP A 346 19.66 -0.02 -30.53
CA ASP A 346 20.32 0.59 -29.37
C ASP A 346 19.31 1.31 -28.46
N ALA A 347 18.35 2.03 -29.05
CA ALA A 347 17.31 2.71 -28.28
C ALA A 347 16.42 1.72 -27.51
N SER A 348 16.09 0.57 -28.10
CA SER A 348 15.27 -0.46 -27.45
C SER A 348 15.95 -1.02 -26.20
N VAL A 349 17.26 -1.25 -26.21
CA VAL A 349 18.00 -1.72 -25.03
C VAL A 349 17.86 -0.74 -23.86
N ILE A 350 18.02 0.56 -24.13
CA ILE A 350 17.88 1.59 -23.11
C ILE A 350 16.43 1.64 -22.60
N LEU A 351 15.46 1.70 -23.51
CA LEU A 351 14.03 1.82 -23.15
C LEU A 351 13.49 0.60 -22.40
N LEU A 352 14.00 -0.60 -22.70
CA LEU A 352 13.59 -1.82 -22.03
C LEU A 352 14.26 -2.00 -20.65
N SER A 353 15.18 -1.11 -20.27
CA SER A 353 15.78 -1.06 -18.93
C SER A 353 14.92 -0.38 -17.86
N VAL A 354 13.71 0.09 -18.22
CA VAL A 354 12.72 0.66 -17.29
C VAL A 354 12.55 -0.15 -15.99
N PRO A 355 12.44 -1.50 -15.99
CA PRO A 355 12.25 -2.27 -14.75
C PRO A 355 13.35 -2.09 -13.70
N VAL A 356 14.60 -1.84 -14.11
CA VAL A 356 15.71 -1.54 -13.20
C VAL A 356 15.40 -0.28 -12.40
N PHE A 357 15.07 0.79 -13.11
CA PHE A 357 14.78 2.09 -12.51
C PHE A 357 13.47 2.07 -11.73
N VAL A 358 12.46 1.31 -12.18
CA VAL A 358 11.23 1.10 -11.41
C VAL A 358 11.56 0.42 -10.08
N GLY A 359 12.41 -0.60 -10.05
CA GLY A 359 12.84 -1.27 -8.82
C GLY A 359 13.53 -0.30 -7.85
N VAL A 360 14.49 0.49 -8.35
CA VAL A 360 15.21 1.49 -7.55
C VAL A 360 14.27 2.57 -7.02
N PHE A 361 13.45 3.17 -7.89
CA PHE A 361 12.51 4.22 -7.50
C PHE A 361 11.39 3.70 -6.61
N ALA A 362 10.91 2.47 -6.80
CA ALA A 362 9.97 1.84 -5.87
C ALA A 362 10.59 1.63 -4.49
N ARG A 363 11.86 1.24 -4.41
CA ARG A 363 12.57 1.11 -3.13
C ARG A 363 12.75 2.44 -2.41
N VAL A 364 13.02 3.52 -3.15
CA VAL A 364 13.26 4.87 -2.62
C VAL A 364 11.95 5.59 -2.24
N PHE A 365 10.99 5.68 -3.17
CA PHE A 365 9.76 6.46 -2.99
C PHE A 365 8.64 5.67 -2.32
N LEU A 366 8.44 4.39 -2.69
CA LEU A 366 7.36 3.55 -2.16
C LEU A 366 7.79 2.70 -0.97
N ARG A 367 9.11 2.58 -0.72
CA ARG A 367 9.69 1.67 0.28
C ARG A 367 9.31 0.20 0.07
N GLU A 368 9.03 -0.19 -1.18
CA GLU A 368 8.80 -1.60 -1.54
C GLU A 368 10.12 -2.38 -1.43
N PRO A 369 10.11 -3.62 -0.89
CA PRO A 369 11.32 -4.42 -0.77
C PRO A 369 11.82 -4.84 -2.17
N CYS A 370 13.10 -4.58 -2.46
CA CYS A 370 13.75 -5.06 -3.66
C CYS A 370 14.45 -6.39 -3.33
N GLY A 371 13.82 -7.50 -3.70
CA GLY A 371 14.39 -8.83 -3.51
C GLY A 371 15.54 -9.10 -4.48
N TRP A 372 16.57 -9.83 -4.04
CA TRP A 372 17.69 -10.24 -4.89
C TRP A 372 17.23 -11.04 -6.12
N LEU A 373 16.18 -11.86 -5.97
CA LEU A 373 15.56 -12.60 -7.08
C LEU A 373 14.99 -11.65 -8.15
N GLN A 374 14.37 -10.53 -7.76
CA GLN A 374 13.89 -9.53 -8.71
C GLN A 374 15.05 -8.89 -9.46
N ALA A 375 16.14 -8.57 -8.76
CA ALA A 375 17.35 -8.04 -9.39
C ALA A 375 17.94 -9.04 -10.39
N ALA A 376 18.03 -10.32 -10.02
CA ALA A 376 18.49 -11.39 -10.91
C ALA A 376 17.61 -11.53 -12.15
N THR A 377 16.29 -11.53 -12.01
CA THR A 377 15.35 -11.56 -13.15
C THR A 377 15.56 -10.36 -14.07
N VAL A 378 15.71 -9.15 -13.52
CA VAL A 378 15.94 -7.95 -14.32
C VAL A 378 17.24 -8.07 -15.12
N THR A 379 18.32 -8.56 -14.51
CA THR A 379 19.59 -8.78 -15.20
C THR A 379 19.49 -9.83 -16.30
N VAL A 380 18.83 -10.97 -16.05
CA VAL A 380 18.62 -12.01 -17.07
C VAL A 380 17.75 -11.50 -18.21
N THR A 381 16.71 -10.72 -17.90
CA THR A 381 15.84 -10.10 -18.92
C THR A 381 16.62 -9.12 -19.80
N LEU A 382 17.46 -8.28 -19.20
CA LEU A 382 18.31 -7.35 -19.93
C LEU A 382 19.31 -8.09 -20.83
N ALA A 383 19.94 -9.14 -20.32
CA ALA A 383 20.84 -9.97 -21.12
C ALA A 383 20.10 -10.62 -22.31
N GLY A 384 18.91 -11.19 -22.08
CA GLY A 384 18.09 -11.77 -23.13
C GLY A 384 17.73 -10.76 -24.23
N MET A 385 17.32 -9.55 -23.84
CA MET A 385 17.02 -8.49 -24.80
C MET A 385 18.23 -7.98 -25.55
N LEU A 386 19.39 -7.89 -24.90
CA LEU A 386 20.64 -7.51 -25.56
C LEU A 386 20.99 -8.47 -26.71
N LEU A 387 20.78 -9.78 -26.50
CA LEU A 387 21.00 -10.81 -27.54
C LEU A 387 19.98 -10.74 -28.68
N ILE A 388 18.73 -10.36 -28.39
CA ILE A 388 17.65 -10.23 -29.39
C ILE A 388 17.85 -8.97 -30.24
N THR A 389 18.07 -7.82 -29.59
CA THR A 389 18.13 -6.51 -30.25
C THR A 389 19.44 -6.26 -31.00
N ARG A 390 20.54 -6.91 -30.57
CA ARG A 390 21.88 -6.76 -31.17
C ARG A 390 22.25 -5.30 -31.46
N PRO A 391 22.34 -4.45 -30.42
CA PRO A 391 22.78 -3.07 -30.59
C PRO A 391 24.14 -3.01 -31.30
N SER A 392 24.25 -2.18 -32.33
CA SER A 392 25.48 -1.98 -33.10
C SER A 392 26.60 -1.41 -32.21
N ALA A 393 26.23 -0.67 -31.16
CA ALA A 393 27.16 -0.14 -30.16
C ALA A 393 27.88 -1.22 -29.33
N VAL A 394 27.28 -2.41 -29.16
CA VAL A 394 27.85 -3.51 -28.35
C VAL A 394 28.42 -4.62 -29.22
N PHE A 395 27.76 -4.92 -30.34
CA PHE A 395 28.13 -6.03 -31.24
C PHE A 395 29.00 -5.59 -32.42
N GLY A 396 29.27 -4.29 -32.57
CA GLY A 396 30.25 -3.78 -33.53
C GLY A 396 29.88 -4.10 -34.99
N SER A 397 28.80 -3.50 -35.50
CA SER A 397 28.62 -3.36 -36.95
C SER A 397 29.02 -1.95 -37.36
N ALA A 398 30.03 -1.87 -38.24
CA ALA A 398 30.57 -0.64 -38.80
C ALA A 398 29.45 0.21 -39.42
N GLY A 399 29.28 1.43 -38.89
CA GLY A 399 28.26 2.37 -39.35
C GLY A 399 27.79 3.39 -38.30
N ALA A 400 28.35 3.38 -37.08
CA ALA A 400 28.07 4.42 -36.10
C ALA A 400 29.04 5.59 -36.29
N ASP A 401 28.65 6.54 -37.14
CA ASP A 401 29.10 7.92 -36.96
C ASP A 401 28.72 8.32 -35.53
N ALA A 402 29.72 8.34 -34.65
CA ALA A 402 29.63 8.82 -33.28
C ALA A 402 29.48 10.35 -33.27
N GLY A 403 28.48 10.86 -33.98
CA GLY A 403 28.11 12.27 -34.03
C GLY A 403 27.23 12.70 -32.86
N GLY A 404 27.06 14.01 -32.69
CA GLY A 404 26.21 14.58 -31.64
C GLY A 404 24.75 14.10 -31.64
N ALA A 405 24.24 13.61 -32.78
CA ALA A 405 22.90 13.05 -32.90
C ALA A 405 22.71 11.76 -32.09
N HIS A 406 23.70 10.85 -32.08
CA HIS A 406 23.62 9.59 -31.31
C HIS A 406 23.66 9.84 -29.79
N LEU A 407 24.48 10.81 -29.35
CA LEU A 407 24.52 11.28 -27.96
C LEU A 407 23.17 11.86 -27.52
N LEU A 408 22.56 12.70 -28.36
CA LEU A 408 21.24 13.27 -28.10
C LEU A 408 20.16 12.16 -28.05
N GLY A 409 20.18 11.21 -28.99
CA GLY A 409 19.28 10.05 -28.99
C GLY A 409 19.41 9.20 -27.72
N SER A 410 20.63 8.92 -27.28
CA SER A 410 20.92 8.19 -26.04
C SER A 410 20.41 8.93 -24.80
N ALA A 411 20.65 10.25 -24.71
CA ALA A 411 20.17 11.10 -23.62
C ALA A 411 18.63 11.16 -23.56
N LEU A 412 17.98 11.20 -24.71
CA LEU A 412 16.52 11.15 -24.82
C LEU A 412 15.96 9.79 -24.45
N ALA A 413 16.58 8.68 -24.88
CA ALA A 413 16.19 7.33 -24.49
C ALA A 413 16.30 7.13 -22.97
N PHE A 414 17.38 7.65 -22.37
CA PHE A 414 17.58 7.60 -20.93
C PHE A 414 16.55 8.44 -20.17
N THR A 415 16.31 9.68 -20.62
CA THR A 415 15.25 10.53 -20.08
C THR A 415 13.87 9.86 -20.17
N SER A 416 13.57 9.23 -21.31
CA SER A 416 12.33 8.47 -21.51
C SER A 416 12.20 7.32 -20.52
N THR A 417 13.28 6.60 -20.28
CA THR A 417 13.36 5.47 -19.33
C THR A 417 13.13 5.92 -17.90
N LEU A 418 13.76 7.01 -17.47
CA LEU A 418 13.58 7.58 -16.13
C LEU A 418 12.15 8.11 -15.91
N ALA A 419 11.61 8.83 -16.90
CA ALA A 419 10.24 9.33 -16.86
C ALA A 419 9.23 8.16 -16.86
N GLY A 420 9.48 7.15 -17.69
CA GLY A 420 8.70 5.91 -17.76
C GLY A 420 8.74 5.11 -16.46
N ALA A 421 9.89 5.06 -15.77
CA ALA A 421 9.98 4.40 -14.47
C ALA A 421 9.17 5.15 -13.39
N ASN A 422 9.22 6.49 -13.38
CA ASN A 422 8.41 7.29 -12.47
C ASN A 422 6.90 7.21 -12.77
N VAL A 423 6.50 6.87 -14.00
CA VAL A 423 5.10 6.57 -14.34
C VAL A 423 4.55 5.39 -13.53
N TYR A 424 5.31 4.29 -13.37
CA TYR A 424 4.89 3.16 -12.53
C TYR A 424 4.78 3.56 -11.06
N VAL A 425 5.76 4.32 -10.55
CA VAL A 425 5.79 4.78 -9.17
C VAL A 425 4.61 5.70 -8.86
N THR A 426 4.35 6.67 -9.74
CA THR A 426 3.22 7.61 -9.58
C THR A 426 1.88 6.89 -9.72
N MET A 427 1.73 5.92 -10.64
CA MET A 427 0.54 5.06 -10.71
C MET A 427 0.31 4.28 -9.41
N ARG A 428 1.36 3.74 -8.82
CA ARG A 428 1.28 3.04 -7.52
C ARG A 428 0.90 3.98 -6.37
N LEU A 429 1.45 5.21 -6.34
CA LEU A 429 1.08 6.23 -5.36
C LEU A 429 -0.37 6.72 -5.53
N LEU A 430 -0.92 6.64 -6.75
CA LEU A 430 -2.30 6.97 -7.07
C LEU A 430 -3.29 5.85 -6.71
N LYS A 431 -2.84 4.76 -6.06
CA LYS A 431 -3.71 3.69 -5.58
C LYS A 431 -4.91 4.24 -4.79
N GLY A 432 -6.11 3.85 -5.20
CA GLY A 432 -7.38 4.33 -4.64
C GLY A 432 -8.03 5.47 -5.44
N VAL A 433 -7.37 6.04 -6.45
CA VAL A 433 -8.06 6.84 -7.48
C VAL A 433 -8.61 5.89 -8.55
N PRO A 434 -9.83 6.08 -9.09
CA PRO A 434 -10.34 5.27 -10.19
C PRO A 434 -9.41 5.32 -11.41
N ALA A 435 -9.15 4.16 -12.03
CA ALA A 435 -8.27 4.07 -13.19
C ALA A 435 -8.72 4.97 -14.36
N THR A 436 -10.03 5.10 -14.54
CA THR A 436 -10.65 5.97 -15.56
C THR A 436 -10.28 7.44 -15.36
N VAL A 437 -10.27 7.93 -14.12
CA VAL A 437 -9.86 9.32 -13.80
C VAL A 437 -8.38 9.54 -14.10
N ILE A 438 -7.51 8.60 -13.71
CA ILE A 438 -6.07 8.67 -14.00
C ILE A 438 -5.83 8.75 -15.51
N MET A 439 -6.53 7.92 -16.28
CA MET A 439 -6.39 7.88 -17.74
C MET A 439 -6.94 9.13 -18.43
N THR A 440 -8.09 9.66 -17.97
CA THR A 440 -8.67 10.88 -18.52
C THR A 440 -7.76 12.08 -18.30
N VAL A 441 -7.21 12.26 -17.09
CA VAL A 441 -6.26 13.36 -16.82
C VAL A 441 -4.92 13.14 -17.54
N PHE A 442 -4.49 11.89 -17.72
CA PHE A 442 -3.33 11.56 -18.54
C PHE A 442 -3.52 12.00 -19.98
N ALA A 443 -4.59 11.55 -20.61
CA ALA A 443 -4.86 11.81 -22.01
C ALA A 443 -5.23 13.27 -22.27
N SER A 444 -5.91 13.96 -21.34
CA SER A 444 -6.25 15.38 -21.48
C SER A 444 -5.03 16.30 -21.45
N VAL A 445 -3.95 15.90 -20.77
CA VAL A 445 -2.68 16.64 -20.74
C VAL A 445 -1.76 16.20 -21.88
N ALA A 446 -1.70 14.90 -22.17
CA ALA A 446 -0.78 14.34 -23.15
C ALA A 446 -1.23 14.59 -24.60
N ALA A 447 -2.53 14.57 -24.91
CA ALA A 447 -3.04 14.83 -26.25
C ALA A 447 -2.67 16.24 -26.78
N PRO A 448 -2.94 17.35 -26.06
CA PRO A 448 -2.57 18.68 -26.55
C PRO A 448 -1.05 18.88 -26.62
N LEU A 449 -0.28 18.29 -25.68
CA LEU A 449 1.18 18.35 -25.74
C LEU A 449 1.72 17.61 -26.98
N SER A 450 1.18 16.43 -27.29
CA SER A 450 1.56 15.65 -28.46
C SER A 450 1.15 16.35 -29.77
N LEU A 451 -0.03 16.99 -29.79
CA LEU A 451 -0.48 17.78 -30.92
C LEU A 451 0.44 18.99 -31.15
N PHE A 452 0.84 19.70 -30.08
CA PHE A 452 1.79 20.80 -30.17
C PHE A 452 3.14 20.36 -30.76
N VAL A 453 3.67 19.22 -30.31
CA VAL A 453 4.91 18.65 -30.87
C VAL A 453 4.74 18.28 -32.33
N CYS A 454 3.62 17.65 -32.70
CA CYS A 454 3.30 17.31 -34.08
C CYS A 454 3.26 18.54 -34.99
N LEU A 455 2.54 19.59 -34.59
CA LEU A 455 2.47 20.85 -35.34
C LEU A 455 3.82 21.55 -35.47
N ALA A 456 4.72 21.38 -34.50
CA ALA A 456 6.07 21.94 -34.54
C ALA A 456 7.02 21.19 -35.49
N VAL A 457 6.77 19.91 -35.79
CA VAL A 457 7.62 19.08 -36.67
C VAL A 457 7.23 19.22 -38.15
N GLY A 458 5.97 19.53 -38.45
CA GLY A 458 5.60 20.19 -39.71
C GLY A 458 4.89 19.36 -40.77
N ASP A 459 4.71 18.04 -40.59
CA ASP A 459 4.02 17.19 -41.58
C ASP A 459 2.86 16.41 -40.95
N VAL A 460 1.65 16.99 -41.04
CA VAL A 460 0.42 16.33 -40.58
C VAL A 460 -0.22 15.53 -41.72
N HIS A 461 -0.17 14.20 -41.61
CA HIS A 461 -0.81 13.27 -42.52
C HIS A 461 -2.24 12.97 -42.09
N VAL A 462 -3.18 13.24 -42.98
CA VAL A 462 -4.59 12.85 -42.80
C VAL A 462 -4.78 11.44 -43.37
N PRO A 463 -5.43 10.51 -42.65
CA PRO A 463 -5.74 9.18 -43.18
C PRO A 463 -6.60 9.30 -44.44
N ARG A 464 -6.21 8.61 -45.51
CA ARG A 464 -6.86 8.69 -46.82
C ARG A 464 -7.74 7.48 -47.10
N SER A 465 -7.46 6.33 -46.48
CA SER A 465 -8.17 5.07 -46.70
C SER A 465 -8.98 4.63 -45.48
N LEU A 466 -10.04 3.84 -45.72
CA LEU A 466 -10.84 3.23 -44.65
C LEU A 466 -10.01 2.25 -43.81
N GLU A 467 -9.01 1.61 -44.44
CA GLU A 467 -8.07 0.69 -43.78
C GLU A 467 -7.18 1.45 -42.78
N GLU A 468 -6.60 2.59 -43.16
CA GLU A 468 -5.82 3.46 -42.27
C GLU A 468 -6.66 3.93 -41.08
N CYS A 469 -7.91 4.34 -41.34
CA CYS A 469 -8.86 4.68 -40.29
C CYS A 469 -9.12 3.51 -39.34
N GLY A 470 -9.33 2.29 -39.87
CA GLY A 470 -9.51 1.07 -39.08
C GLY A 470 -8.31 0.76 -38.19
N LEU A 471 -7.10 0.86 -38.74
CA LEU A 471 -5.84 0.65 -38.00
C LEU A 471 -5.62 1.71 -36.91
N LEU A 472 -5.94 2.98 -37.17
CA LEU A 472 -5.86 4.06 -36.18
C LEU A 472 -6.87 3.87 -35.04
N VAL A 473 -8.09 3.42 -35.34
CA VAL A 473 -9.09 3.08 -34.31
C VAL A 473 -8.61 1.89 -33.49
N ALA A 474 -8.10 0.83 -34.13
CA ALA A 474 -7.51 -0.31 -33.44
C ALA A 474 -6.34 0.10 -32.53
N LEU A 475 -5.49 1.02 -32.99
CA LEU A 475 -4.38 1.58 -32.22
C LEU A 475 -4.88 2.31 -30.97
N GLY A 476 -5.93 3.13 -31.10
CA GLY A 476 -6.57 3.82 -30.00
C GLY A 476 -7.18 2.87 -28.97
N VAL A 477 -7.94 1.87 -29.42
CA VAL A 477 -8.58 0.86 -28.55
C VAL A 477 -7.54 0.03 -27.82
N CYS A 478 -6.52 -0.47 -28.51
CA CYS A 478 -5.43 -1.23 -27.88
C CYS A 478 -4.65 -0.38 -26.88
N SER A 479 -4.46 0.92 -27.17
CA SER A 479 -3.82 1.85 -26.25
C SER A 479 -4.64 2.05 -24.97
N PHE A 480 -5.96 2.21 -25.12
CA PHE A 480 -6.88 2.33 -23.99
C PHE A 480 -6.87 1.07 -23.12
N LEU A 481 -7.08 -0.11 -23.73
CA LEU A 481 -7.11 -1.38 -22.99
C LEU A 481 -5.77 -1.69 -22.34
N GLY A 482 -4.66 -1.51 -23.07
CA GLY A 482 -3.31 -1.71 -22.56
C GLY A 482 -3.01 -0.82 -21.35
N GLN A 483 -3.39 0.46 -21.41
CA GLN A 483 -3.17 1.40 -20.31
C GLN A 483 -4.12 1.17 -19.13
N LEU A 484 -5.36 0.74 -19.38
CA LEU A 484 -6.32 0.37 -18.34
C LEU A 484 -5.84 -0.85 -17.55
N CYS A 485 -5.41 -1.90 -18.25
CA CYS A 485 -4.81 -3.08 -17.65
C CYS A 485 -3.55 -2.72 -16.86
N LEU A 486 -2.67 -1.87 -17.39
CA LEU A 486 -1.47 -1.41 -16.67
C LEU A 486 -1.81 -0.70 -15.36
N THR A 487 -2.78 0.22 -15.41
CA THR A 487 -3.21 0.98 -14.24
C THR A 487 -3.78 0.06 -13.17
N ARG A 488 -4.62 -0.92 -13.56
CA ARG A 488 -5.16 -1.91 -12.63
C ARG A 488 -4.08 -2.84 -12.07
N ALA A 489 -3.11 -3.25 -12.90
CA ALA A 489 -1.96 -4.04 -12.45
C ALA A 489 -1.18 -3.32 -11.35
N CYS A 490 -0.84 -2.04 -11.54
CA CYS A 490 -0.14 -1.23 -10.54
C CYS A 490 -0.95 -1.01 -9.25
N HIS A 491 -2.29 -1.03 -9.31
CA HIS A 491 -3.13 -0.95 -8.12
C HIS A 491 -3.17 -2.27 -7.34
N ALA A 492 -3.20 -3.40 -8.06
CA ALA A 492 -3.22 -4.74 -7.49
C ALA A 492 -1.86 -5.14 -6.90
N GLU A 493 -0.77 -4.94 -7.63
CA GLU A 493 0.55 -5.51 -7.33
C GLU A 493 1.66 -4.46 -7.18
N GLN A 494 2.81 -4.87 -6.64
CA GLN A 494 4.00 -4.02 -6.49
C GLN A 494 4.49 -3.46 -7.83
N ALA A 495 4.97 -2.21 -7.84
CA ALA A 495 5.33 -1.52 -9.08
C ALA A 495 6.51 -2.22 -9.79
N SER A 496 7.50 -2.68 -9.03
CA SER A 496 8.67 -3.41 -9.56
C SER A 496 8.26 -4.72 -10.25
N LEU A 497 7.39 -5.51 -9.62
CA LEU A 497 6.91 -6.77 -10.17
C LEU A 497 6.11 -6.55 -11.46
N VAL A 498 5.19 -5.58 -11.47
CA VAL A 498 4.38 -5.25 -12.65
C VAL A 498 5.27 -4.82 -13.83
N ALA A 499 6.29 -3.99 -13.58
CA ALA A 499 7.20 -3.55 -14.63
C ALA A 499 8.00 -4.71 -15.24
N VAL A 500 8.48 -5.65 -14.41
CA VAL A 500 9.22 -6.83 -14.86
C VAL A 500 8.33 -7.75 -15.70
N VAL A 501 7.18 -8.18 -15.15
CA VAL A 501 6.24 -9.07 -15.84
C VAL A 501 5.84 -8.48 -17.20
N ARG A 502 5.43 -7.20 -17.21
CA ARG A 502 5.00 -6.53 -18.43
C ARG A 502 6.10 -6.50 -19.49
N THR A 503 7.33 -6.17 -19.11
CA THR A 503 8.45 -6.04 -20.06
C THR A 503 8.86 -7.40 -20.63
N VAL A 504 8.96 -8.43 -19.79
CA VAL A 504 9.27 -9.79 -20.23
C VAL A 504 8.21 -10.31 -21.21
N THR A 505 6.93 -10.16 -20.86
CA THR A 505 5.81 -10.60 -21.70
C THR A 505 5.70 -9.78 -23.00
N GLU A 506 5.95 -8.47 -22.95
CA GLU A 506 5.92 -7.59 -24.14
C GLU A 506 6.95 -8.02 -25.18
N VAL A 507 8.17 -8.38 -24.74
CA VAL A 507 9.23 -8.83 -25.65
C VAL A 507 8.90 -10.19 -26.25
N MET A 508 8.34 -11.11 -25.46
CA MET A 508 7.89 -12.41 -25.99
C MET A 508 6.85 -12.23 -27.10
N PHE A 509 5.86 -11.37 -26.88
CA PHE A 509 4.87 -11.07 -27.91
C PHE A 509 5.49 -10.38 -29.11
N ALA A 510 6.41 -9.42 -28.91
CA ALA A 510 7.08 -8.74 -30.02
C ALA A 510 7.79 -9.72 -30.95
N VAL A 511 8.53 -10.70 -30.41
CA VAL A 511 9.19 -11.73 -31.22
C VAL A 511 8.18 -12.67 -31.89
N ALA A 512 7.10 -13.04 -31.19
CA ALA A 512 6.02 -13.84 -31.78
C ALA A 512 5.37 -13.13 -32.98
N TRP A 513 5.06 -11.83 -32.85
CA TRP A 513 4.53 -11.03 -33.94
C TRP A 513 5.52 -10.87 -35.09
N GLN A 514 6.81 -10.74 -34.79
CA GLN A 514 7.86 -10.65 -35.81
C GLN A 514 7.92 -11.93 -36.66
N PHE A 515 7.81 -13.10 -36.03
CA PHE A 515 7.77 -14.37 -36.73
C PHE A 515 6.47 -14.57 -37.52
N ILE A 516 5.30 -14.31 -36.90
CA ILE A 516 3.98 -14.61 -37.50
C ILE A 516 3.62 -13.65 -38.64
N LEU A 517 3.95 -12.36 -38.51
CA LEU A 517 3.48 -11.33 -39.44
C LEU A 517 4.51 -10.93 -40.49
N PHE A 518 5.80 -11.12 -40.21
CA PHE A 518 6.89 -10.67 -41.09
C PHE A 518 7.74 -11.83 -41.63
N ASP A 519 7.42 -13.09 -41.28
CA ASP A 519 8.14 -14.30 -41.68
C ASP A 519 9.68 -14.21 -41.49
N GLU A 520 10.12 -13.37 -40.54
CA GLU A 520 11.53 -13.18 -40.24
C GLU A 520 12.05 -14.35 -39.40
N VAL A 521 12.91 -15.18 -39.98
CA VAL A 521 13.47 -16.36 -39.30
C VAL A 521 14.40 -15.90 -38.16
N PRO A 522 14.13 -16.29 -36.90
CA PRO A 522 14.98 -15.93 -35.78
C PRO A 522 16.37 -16.57 -35.93
N THR A 523 17.39 -15.74 -35.83
CA THR A 523 18.79 -16.17 -35.86
C THR A 523 19.18 -16.83 -34.52
N MET A 524 20.25 -17.64 -34.50
CA MET A 524 20.65 -18.43 -33.32
C MET A 524 20.81 -17.60 -32.04
N LEU A 525 21.34 -16.37 -32.16
CA LEU A 525 21.45 -15.39 -31.07
C LEU A 525 20.09 -14.92 -30.55
N THR A 526 19.09 -14.74 -31.42
CA THR A 526 17.70 -14.42 -31.04
C THR A 526 17.08 -15.61 -30.30
N GLY A 527 17.35 -16.83 -30.75
CA GLY A 527 16.97 -18.06 -30.04
C GLY A 527 17.54 -18.12 -28.62
N ALA A 528 18.84 -17.84 -28.46
CA ALA A 528 19.49 -17.76 -27.14
C ALA A 528 18.86 -16.68 -26.24
N GLY A 529 18.56 -15.50 -26.81
CA GLY A 529 17.87 -14.44 -26.08
C GLY A 529 16.46 -14.84 -25.64
N MET A 530 15.70 -15.55 -26.49
CA MET A 530 14.37 -16.07 -26.14
C MET A 530 14.41 -17.07 -24.99
N VAL A 531 15.41 -17.96 -24.97
CA VAL A 531 15.62 -18.90 -23.84
C VAL A 531 15.84 -18.13 -22.54
N LEU A 532 16.68 -17.07 -22.54
CA LEU A 532 16.89 -16.25 -21.35
C LEU A 532 15.60 -15.55 -20.88
N ILE A 533 14.78 -15.06 -21.81
CA ILE A 533 13.49 -14.44 -21.46
C ILE A 533 12.52 -15.46 -20.85
N ILE A 534 12.45 -16.68 -21.39
CA ILE A 534 11.64 -17.77 -20.82
C ILE A 534 12.12 -18.10 -19.40
N VAL A 535 13.44 -18.19 -19.18
CA VAL A 535 14.03 -18.39 -17.85
C VAL A 535 13.64 -17.26 -16.89
N SER A 536 13.65 -16.00 -17.35
CA SER A 536 13.17 -14.87 -16.55
C SER A 536 11.70 -15.01 -16.15
N VAL A 537 10.79 -15.43 -17.05
CA VAL A 537 9.37 -15.68 -16.70
C VAL A 537 9.26 -16.72 -15.59
N ILE A 538 9.98 -17.83 -15.75
CA ILE A 538 9.98 -18.93 -14.77
C ILE A 538 10.51 -18.45 -13.43
N LEU A 539 11.59 -17.66 -13.40
CA LEU A 539 12.14 -17.07 -12.17
C LEU A 539 11.13 -16.16 -11.46
N VAL A 540 10.35 -15.35 -12.20
CA VAL A 540 9.29 -14.51 -11.61
C VAL A 540 8.17 -15.36 -11.02
N GLY A 541 7.70 -16.35 -11.78
CA GLY A 541 6.66 -17.28 -11.33
C GLY A 541 7.09 -18.04 -10.09
N LEU A 542 8.32 -18.58 -10.08
CA LEU A 542 8.90 -19.28 -8.96
C LEU A 542 9.05 -18.39 -7.73
N ASN A 543 9.53 -17.16 -7.89
CA ASN A 543 9.65 -16.21 -6.78
C ASN A 543 8.29 -15.91 -6.14
N LYS A 544 7.24 -15.74 -6.94
CA LYS A 544 5.89 -15.52 -6.42
C LYS A 544 5.32 -16.77 -5.76
N TRP A 545 5.54 -17.94 -6.34
CA TRP A 545 5.14 -19.21 -5.75
C TRP A 545 5.84 -19.45 -4.40
N LEU A 546 7.16 -19.23 -4.33
CA LEU A 546 7.93 -19.31 -3.08
C LEU A 546 7.43 -18.31 -2.04
N ALA A 547 7.04 -17.10 -2.45
CA ALA A 547 6.46 -16.10 -1.56
C ALA A 547 5.03 -16.46 -1.08
N SER A 548 4.33 -17.36 -1.79
CA SER A 548 2.98 -17.82 -1.45
C SER A 548 2.95 -19.05 -0.53
N LEU A 549 4.08 -19.75 -0.38
CA LEU A 549 4.18 -20.89 0.52
C LEU A 549 4.00 -20.44 1.99
N PRO A 550 3.25 -21.19 2.81
CA PRO A 550 3.16 -20.94 4.24
C PRO A 550 4.56 -20.98 4.85
N ASP A 551 4.93 -19.95 5.63
CA ASP A 551 6.19 -19.93 6.39
C ASP A 551 6.14 -21.06 7.46
N ASP A 552 6.57 -22.27 7.10
CA ASP A 552 6.68 -23.42 7.98
C ASP A 552 7.93 -23.25 8.89
N PRO A 553 7.77 -23.07 10.21
CA PRO A 553 8.89 -22.73 11.10
C PRO A 553 9.98 -23.82 11.17
N ASP A 554 9.67 -25.07 10.80
CA ASP A 554 10.58 -26.23 10.94
C ASP A 554 11.40 -26.57 9.67
N LYS A 555 11.16 -25.90 8.54
CA LYS A 555 11.96 -26.08 7.31
C LYS A 555 12.67 -24.80 6.92
N ARG A 556 13.72 -24.45 7.67
CA ARG A 556 14.71 -23.46 7.23
C ARG A 556 15.89 -24.15 6.54
N PRO A 557 15.95 -24.26 5.20
CA PRO A 557 17.21 -24.01 4.54
C PRO A 557 17.52 -22.51 4.73
N GLY A 558 18.77 -22.19 5.10
CA GLY A 558 19.22 -20.84 5.47
C GLY A 558 19.15 -19.80 4.35
N ILE A 559 17.95 -19.45 3.90
CA ILE A 559 17.72 -18.30 3.03
C ILE A 559 17.34 -17.14 3.96
N CYS A 560 18.37 -16.37 4.34
CA CYS A 560 18.19 -15.13 5.07
C CYS A 560 17.26 -14.18 4.29
N ARG A 561 16.03 -13.99 4.78
CA ARG A 561 15.24 -12.78 4.47
C ARG A 561 15.95 -11.58 5.12
N PHE A 562 16.83 -10.93 4.38
CA PHE A 562 17.30 -9.58 4.71
C PHE A 562 16.26 -8.58 4.23
N GLY A 563 15.41 -8.11 5.15
CA GLY A 563 14.41 -7.05 4.94
C GLY A 563 14.93 -5.65 5.22
#